data_AF-A0AAP6K156-F1
#
_entry.id   AF-A0AAP6K156-F1
#
_cell.length_a   1.000
_cell.length_b   1.000
_cell.length_c   1.000
_cell.angle_alpha   90.00
_cell.angle_beta   90.00
_cell.angle_gamma   90.00
#
_symmetry.space_group_name_H-M   'P 1'
#
loop_
_entity.id
_entity.type
_entity.pdbx_description
1 polymer ?
#
loop_
_entity_poly.entity_id
_entity_poly.type
_entity_poly.pdbx_seq_one_letter_code
_entity_poly.pdbx_strand_id
1 'polypeptide(L)'
;MNELIILKQRFMENCKTESINSFVIAVYKVILEHENSDSDYWNEDHGSQDLIQIFENCFNLGDWKDLELDLKNWTNFQLELFTQAILGGYLSYTNEGVYNSEKEIVKELTKTVPNRFDLLFPIIELEKERKLNSKDLSHIIIDYLDFINDHFDILIETDSNYIKKIKSIFLLLGLTESNSENVLILKQKIQNASI
;
A
#
# COMPACT_ATOMS: atom_id res chain seq x y z
N MET A 1 -27.04 4.93 -12.86
CA MET A 1 -26.51 6.23 -12.36
C MET A 1 -25.03 6.01 -12.12
N ASN A 2 -24.15 6.90 -12.58
CA ASN A 2 -22.70 6.74 -12.47
C ASN A 2 -22.29 6.69 -10.98
N GLU A 3 -21.51 5.68 -10.57
CA GLU A 3 -21.14 5.46 -9.16
C GLU A 3 -20.41 6.67 -8.56
N LEU A 4 -19.57 7.35 -9.35
CA LEU A 4 -18.93 8.59 -8.93
C LEU A 4 -19.94 9.70 -8.58
N ILE A 5 -21.04 9.79 -9.33
CA ILE A 5 -22.10 10.77 -9.06
C ILE A 5 -22.78 10.44 -7.73
N ILE A 6 -23.01 9.16 -7.45
CA ILE A 6 -23.62 8.72 -6.19
C ILE A 6 -22.70 9.06 -5.01
N LEU A 7 -21.40 8.77 -5.11
CA LEU A 7 -20.44 9.09 -4.07
C LEU A 7 -20.35 10.61 -3.84
N LYS A 8 -20.26 11.40 -4.90
CA LYS A 8 -20.22 12.88 -4.80
C LYS A 8 -21.49 13.44 -4.16
N GLN A 9 -22.66 12.87 -4.46
CA GLN A 9 -23.92 13.27 -3.83
C GLN A 9 -23.97 12.90 -2.34
N ARG A 10 -23.46 11.73 -1.96
CA ARG A 10 -23.51 11.23 -0.58
C ARG A 10 -22.48 11.89 0.33
N PHE A 11 -21.26 12.09 -0.15
CA PHE A 11 -20.13 12.55 0.65
C PHE A 11 -19.69 14.00 0.36
N MET A 12 -20.32 14.65 -0.62
CA MET A 12 -20.13 16.08 -0.93
C MET A 12 -18.64 16.45 -1.03
N GLU A 13 -18.19 17.44 -0.26
CA GLU A 13 -16.79 17.90 -0.28
C GLU A 13 -15.77 16.83 0.15
N ASN A 14 -16.17 15.76 0.84
CA ASN A 14 -15.25 14.70 1.27
C ASN A 14 -14.90 13.74 0.13
N CYS A 15 -15.72 13.68 -0.92
CA CYS A 15 -15.43 12.89 -2.13
C CYS A 15 -14.41 13.63 -3.02
N LYS A 16 -13.17 13.16 -3.00
CA LYS A 16 -12.02 13.75 -3.69
C LYS A 16 -11.57 13.01 -4.94
N THR A 17 -11.94 11.74 -5.12
CA THR A 17 -11.58 11.01 -6.35
C THR A 17 -12.12 11.77 -7.59
N GLU A 18 -11.27 11.88 -8.60
CA GLU A 18 -11.64 12.35 -9.93
C GLU A 18 -11.63 11.22 -10.96
N SER A 19 -11.27 10.00 -10.54
CA SER A 19 -11.23 8.84 -11.41
C SER A 19 -12.62 8.48 -11.94
N ILE A 20 -12.66 8.12 -13.22
CA ILE A 20 -13.83 7.51 -13.87
C ILE A 20 -13.70 5.99 -13.97
N ASN A 21 -12.56 5.43 -13.54
CA ASN A 21 -12.32 4.01 -13.51
C ASN A 21 -13.13 3.38 -12.36
N SER A 22 -14.02 2.45 -12.67
CA SER A 22 -14.92 1.83 -11.69
C SER A 22 -14.18 1.08 -10.58
N PHE A 23 -13.00 0.50 -10.85
CA PHE A 23 -12.24 -0.22 -9.84
C PHE A 23 -11.46 0.72 -8.92
N VAL A 24 -10.95 1.84 -9.44
CA VAL A 24 -10.39 2.91 -8.61
C VAL A 24 -11.48 3.52 -7.72
N ILE A 25 -12.68 3.74 -8.27
CA ILE A 25 -13.84 4.20 -7.51
C ILE A 25 -14.20 3.19 -6.41
N ALA A 26 -14.15 1.88 -6.68
CA ALA A 26 -14.44 0.84 -5.68
C ALA A 26 -13.44 0.88 -4.52
N VAL A 27 -12.13 1.01 -4.80
CA VAL A 27 -11.10 1.19 -3.75
C VAL A 27 -11.36 2.46 -2.96
N TYR A 28 -11.57 3.59 -3.64
CA TYR A 28 -11.81 4.87 -2.98
C TYR A 28 -13.06 4.85 -2.11
N LYS A 29 -14.10 4.14 -2.54
CA LYS A 29 -15.34 3.98 -1.78
C LYS A 29 -15.11 3.30 -0.43
N VAL A 30 -14.27 2.26 -0.36
CA VAL A 30 -13.94 1.62 0.92
C VAL A 30 -13.31 2.64 1.88
N ILE A 31 -12.34 3.42 1.39
CA ILE A 31 -11.72 4.49 2.20
C ILE A 31 -12.77 5.50 2.67
N LEU A 32 -13.61 5.99 1.76
CA LEU A 32 -14.57 7.06 2.04
C LEU A 32 -15.73 6.63 2.95
N GLU A 33 -16.23 5.39 2.80
CA GLU A 33 -17.31 4.85 3.65
C GLU A 33 -16.83 4.62 5.08
N HIS A 34 -15.54 4.34 5.26
CA HIS A 34 -14.94 4.02 6.56
C HIS A 34 -14.01 5.11 7.12
N GLU A 35 -13.90 6.26 6.44
CA GLU A 35 -13.06 7.40 6.87
C GLU A 35 -13.40 7.86 8.29
N ASN A 36 -14.69 7.81 8.65
CA ASN A 36 -15.17 8.20 9.98
C ASN A 36 -15.65 7.01 10.83
N SER A 37 -15.29 5.78 10.45
CA SER A 37 -15.59 4.59 11.27
C SER A 37 -14.72 4.57 12.53
N ASP A 38 -15.21 3.91 13.58
CA ASP A 38 -14.41 3.68 14.79
C ASP A 38 -13.12 2.93 14.44
N SER A 39 -12.06 3.16 15.21
CA SER A 39 -10.70 2.69 14.89
C SER A 39 -10.60 1.18 14.67
N ASP A 40 -11.54 0.40 15.21
CA ASP A 40 -11.58 -1.06 15.11
C ASP A 40 -11.62 -1.56 13.66
N TYR A 41 -12.33 -0.87 12.75
CA TYR A 41 -12.38 -1.30 11.34
C TYR A 41 -10.99 -1.31 10.68
N TRP A 42 -10.18 -0.31 11.00
CA TRP A 42 -8.82 -0.18 10.46
C TRP A 42 -7.79 -0.97 11.28
N ASN A 43 -7.97 -1.04 12.60
CA ASN A 43 -7.06 -1.75 13.51
C ASN A 43 -7.18 -3.28 13.43
N GLU A 44 -8.34 -3.81 13.05
CA GLU A 44 -8.58 -5.25 12.84
C GLU A 44 -8.38 -5.68 11.38
N ASP A 45 -7.73 -4.85 10.56
CA ASP A 45 -7.40 -5.13 9.15
C ASP A 45 -8.60 -5.35 8.20
N HIS A 46 -9.84 -5.02 8.60
CA HIS A 46 -11.01 -5.16 7.70
C HIS A 46 -10.83 -4.30 6.44
N GLY A 47 -10.39 -3.04 6.59
CA GLY A 47 -10.09 -2.17 5.47
C GLY A 47 -8.99 -2.70 4.55
N SER A 48 -7.97 -3.34 5.13
CA SER A 48 -6.90 -3.99 4.38
C SER A 48 -7.44 -5.17 3.54
N GLN A 49 -8.29 -6.00 4.13
CA GLN A 49 -8.89 -7.16 3.47
C GLN A 49 -9.79 -6.74 2.30
N ASP A 50 -10.64 -5.74 2.51
CA ASP A 50 -11.55 -5.24 1.47
C ASP A 50 -10.77 -4.70 0.26
N LEU A 51 -9.70 -3.92 0.50
CA LEU A 51 -8.84 -3.39 -0.56
C LEU A 51 -8.11 -4.49 -1.32
N ILE A 52 -7.52 -5.44 -0.60
CA ILE A 52 -6.77 -6.54 -1.21
C ILE A 52 -7.68 -7.42 -2.05
N GLN A 53 -8.90 -7.70 -1.58
CA GLN A 53 -9.88 -8.46 -2.35
C GLN A 53 -10.22 -7.76 -3.67
N ILE A 54 -10.35 -6.42 -3.68
CA ILE A 54 -10.56 -5.66 -4.92
C ILE A 54 -9.33 -5.78 -5.83
N PHE A 55 -8.12 -5.61 -5.29
CA PHE A 55 -6.89 -5.70 -6.07
C PHE A 55 -6.68 -7.08 -6.70
N GLU A 56 -6.93 -8.14 -5.96
CA GLU A 56 -6.69 -9.52 -6.43
C GLU A 56 -7.70 -9.99 -7.45
N ASN A 57 -8.97 -9.56 -7.33
CA ASN A 57 -10.05 -10.07 -8.17
C ASN A 57 -10.39 -9.17 -9.37
N CYS A 58 -10.08 -7.87 -9.29
CA CYS A 58 -10.60 -6.89 -10.25
C CYS A 58 -9.50 -6.11 -10.99
N PHE A 59 -8.36 -5.82 -10.36
CA PHE A 59 -7.37 -4.90 -10.92
C PHE A 59 -6.52 -5.54 -12.02
N ASN A 60 -6.38 -4.81 -13.13
CA ASN A 60 -5.35 -5.01 -14.13
C ASN A 60 -4.31 -3.87 -14.10
N LEU A 61 -3.25 -3.98 -14.92
CA LEU A 61 -2.16 -2.98 -14.97
C LEU A 61 -2.61 -1.56 -15.31
N GLY A 62 -3.71 -1.38 -16.06
CA GLY A 62 -4.29 -0.06 -16.33
C GLY A 62 -4.93 0.55 -15.10
N ASP A 63 -5.64 -0.25 -14.29
CA ASP A 63 -6.31 0.21 -13.08
C ASP A 63 -5.31 0.69 -12.02
N TRP A 64 -4.15 0.05 -11.91
CA TRP A 64 -3.06 0.51 -11.03
C TRP A 64 -2.54 1.90 -11.42
N LYS A 65 -2.40 2.17 -12.72
CA LYS A 65 -1.97 3.49 -13.22
C LYS A 65 -3.05 4.55 -12.98
N ASP A 66 -4.32 4.20 -13.20
CA ASP A 66 -5.43 5.12 -12.93
C ASP A 66 -5.53 5.44 -11.43
N LEU A 67 -5.28 4.45 -10.56
CA LEU A 67 -5.21 4.64 -9.11
C LEU A 67 -4.06 5.58 -8.73
N GLU A 68 -2.84 5.30 -9.20
CA GLU A 68 -1.66 6.14 -8.98
C GLU A 68 -1.92 7.61 -9.35
N LEU A 69 -2.52 7.85 -10.53
CA LEU A 69 -2.83 9.19 -11.00
C LEU A 69 -3.88 9.92 -10.16
N ASP A 70 -4.80 9.18 -9.53
CA ASP A 70 -5.89 9.73 -8.74
C ASP A 70 -5.48 10.03 -7.28
N LEU A 71 -4.46 9.36 -6.74
CA LEU A 71 -3.97 9.58 -5.35
C LEU A 71 -3.70 11.05 -5.03
N LYS A 72 -3.20 11.82 -6.00
CA LYS A 72 -2.92 13.26 -5.82
C LYS A 72 -4.15 14.08 -5.43
N ASN A 73 -5.35 13.60 -5.75
CA ASN A 73 -6.60 14.27 -5.46
C ASN A 73 -7.06 14.00 -4.01
N TRP A 74 -6.66 12.88 -3.41
CA TRP A 74 -7.16 12.40 -2.12
C TRP A 74 -6.64 13.26 -0.96
N THR A 75 -7.41 13.38 0.12
CA THR A 75 -6.95 14.10 1.32
C THR A 75 -5.77 13.36 1.98
N ASN A 76 -5.02 14.03 2.86
CA ASN A 76 -3.93 13.36 3.59
C ASN A 76 -4.46 12.19 4.41
N PHE A 77 -5.59 12.40 5.11
CA PHE A 77 -6.20 11.36 5.93
C PHE A 77 -6.67 10.16 5.09
N GLN A 78 -7.24 10.40 3.90
CA GLN A 78 -7.58 9.31 2.96
C GLN A 78 -6.33 8.56 2.48
N LEU A 79 -5.22 9.26 2.26
CA LEU A 79 -3.93 8.63 1.93
C LEU A 79 -3.34 7.85 3.12
N GLU A 80 -3.52 8.32 4.36
CA GLU A 80 -3.08 7.59 5.56
C GLU A 80 -3.80 6.24 5.68
N LEU A 81 -5.13 6.26 5.63
CA LEU A 81 -5.96 5.04 5.67
C LEU A 81 -5.62 4.09 4.52
N PHE A 82 -5.46 4.64 3.32
CA PHE A 82 -5.06 3.86 2.15
C PHE A 82 -3.68 3.23 2.31
N THR A 83 -2.69 4.01 2.77
CA THR A 83 -1.31 3.54 2.97
C THR A 83 -1.26 2.42 4.00
N GLN A 84 -1.95 2.60 5.13
CA GLN A 84 -2.09 1.57 6.14
C GLN A 84 -2.71 0.31 5.56
N ALA A 85 -3.82 0.43 4.82
CA ALA A 85 -4.55 -0.72 4.29
C ALA A 85 -3.77 -1.50 3.22
N ILE A 86 -3.07 -0.82 2.31
CA ILE A 86 -2.23 -1.49 1.31
C ILE A 86 -0.95 -2.08 1.91
N LEU A 87 -0.62 -1.77 3.16
CA LEU A 87 0.52 -2.33 3.87
C LEU A 87 0.14 -3.34 4.94
N GLY A 88 -1.08 -3.31 5.49
CA GLY A 88 -1.51 -4.13 6.65
C GLY A 88 -2.04 -5.52 6.33
N GLY A 89 -2.77 -5.69 5.23
CA GLY A 89 -3.52 -6.95 4.97
C GLY A 89 -2.70 -8.14 4.49
N TYR A 90 -1.42 -8.23 4.87
CA TYR A 90 -0.48 -9.28 4.47
C TYR A 90 -0.25 -10.35 5.53
N LEU A 91 -0.71 -10.17 6.78
CA LEU A 91 -0.50 -11.14 7.87
C LEU A 91 -1.09 -12.52 7.56
N SER A 92 -1.99 -12.63 6.59
CA SER A 92 -2.48 -13.90 6.05
C SER A 92 -1.41 -14.69 5.29
N TYR A 93 -0.34 -14.06 4.78
CA TYR A 93 0.61 -14.65 3.82
C TYR A 93 2.02 -14.96 4.38
N THR A 94 2.28 -14.68 5.65
CA THR A 94 3.61 -14.84 6.27
C THR A 94 3.76 -16.22 6.95
N ASN A 95 4.98 -16.57 7.36
CA ASN A 95 5.28 -17.83 8.05
C ASN A 95 4.54 -18.02 9.39
N GLU A 96 3.97 -16.95 9.94
CA GLU A 96 3.13 -16.98 11.15
C GLU A 96 1.62 -17.02 10.83
N GLY A 97 1.25 -16.83 9.56
CA GLY A 97 -0.12 -16.84 9.03
C GLY A 97 -0.60 -18.22 8.55
N VAL A 98 -1.87 -18.24 8.11
CA VAL A 98 -2.66 -19.46 7.85
C VAL A 98 -2.20 -20.26 6.62
N TYR A 99 -1.47 -19.66 5.68
CA TYR A 99 -1.03 -20.35 4.46
C TYR A 99 0.34 -21.03 4.65
N ASN A 100 0.33 -22.06 5.47
CA ASN A 100 1.29 -23.15 5.35
C ASN A 100 0.91 -23.99 4.13
N SER A 101 1.87 -24.23 3.26
CA SER A 101 1.88 -25.19 2.13
C SER A 101 1.50 -24.65 0.74
N GLU A 102 2.49 -24.81 -0.15
CA GLU A 102 2.52 -24.60 -1.62
C GLU A 102 2.91 -23.19 -2.10
N LYS A 103 4.14 -23.09 -2.63
CA LYS A 103 4.70 -21.87 -3.26
C LYS A 103 3.79 -21.26 -4.33
N GLU A 104 2.98 -22.08 -5.01
CA GLU A 104 2.04 -21.60 -6.03
C GLU A 104 0.87 -20.83 -5.42
N ILE A 105 0.35 -21.25 -4.26
CA ILE A 105 -0.71 -20.53 -3.53
C ILE A 105 -0.16 -19.19 -3.04
N VAL A 106 1.06 -19.18 -2.48
CA VAL A 106 1.72 -17.92 -2.07
C VAL A 106 1.94 -17.00 -3.26
N LYS A 107 2.37 -17.52 -4.41
CA LYS A 107 2.58 -16.71 -5.62
C LYS A 107 1.29 -16.07 -6.12
N GLU A 108 0.19 -16.82 -6.11
CA GLU A 108 -1.12 -16.30 -6.53
C GLU A 108 -1.66 -15.26 -5.53
N LEU A 109 -1.49 -15.48 -4.24
CA LEU A 109 -1.94 -14.54 -3.21
C LEU A 109 -1.07 -13.28 -3.09
N THR A 110 0.14 -13.29 -3.67
CA THR A 110 1.08 -12.16 -3.62
C THR A 110 1.21 -11.42 -4.95
N LYS A 111 0.38 -11.75 -5.95
CA LYS A 111 0.38 -11.12 -7.30
C LYS A 111 0.28 -9.59 -7.26
N THR A 112 -0.38 -9.04 -6.25
CA THR A 112 -0.62 -7.60 -6.11
C THR A 112 0.50 -6.88 -5.35
N VAL A 113 1.37 -7.61 -4.65
CA VAL A 113 2.43 -7.05 -3.80
C VAL A 113 3.38 -6.12 -4.57
N PRO A 114 3.88 -6.46 -5.77
CA PRO A 114 4.74 -5.56 -6.55
C PRO A 114 4.07 -4.22 -6.87
N ASN A 115 2.78 -4.23 -7.22
CA ASN A 115 2.03 -3.00 -7.53
C ASN A 115 1.74 -2.19 -6.26
N ARG A 116 1.36 -2.84 -5.15
CA ARG A 116 1.19 -2.20 -3.83
C ARG A 116 2.47 -1.51 -3.37
N PHE A 117 3.61 -2.19 -3.52
CA PHE A 117 4.92 -1.63 -3.22
C PHE A 117 5.23 -0.41 -4.11
N ASP A 118 4.91 -0.48 -5.40
CA ASP A 118 5.17 0.62 -6.33
C ASP A 118 4.36 1.89 -6.01
N LEU A 119 3.15 1.75 -5.42
CA LEU A 119 2.36 2.89 -4.95
C LEU A 119 3.01 3.66 -3.80
N LEU A 120 4.01 3.10 -3.10
CA LEU A 120 4.70 3.83 -2.03
C LEU A 120 5.49 5.04 -2.56
N PHE A 121 5.99 4.98 -3.80
CA PHE A 121 6.71 6.10 -4.41
C PHE A 121 5.83 7.35 -4.58
N PRO A 122 4.70 7.31 -5.30
CA PRO A 122 3.84 8.48 -5.45
C PRO A 122 3.27 8.96 -4.10
N ILE A 123 3.03 8.06 -3.14
CA ILE A 123 2.60 8.43 -1.77
C ILE A 123 3.68 9.29 -1.06
N ILE A 124 4.94 8.86 -1.08
CA ILE A 124 6.06 9.60 -0.49
C ILE A 124 6.31 10.92 -1.24
N GLU A 125 6.15 10.94 -2.57
CA GLU A 125 6.25 12.16 -3.36
C GLU A 125 5.17 13.17 -2.97
N LEU A 126 3.92 12.74 -2.82
CA LEU A 126 2.82 13.60 -2.38
C LEU A 126 3.05 14.17 -0.98
N GLU A 127 3.60 13.38 -0.05
CA GLU A 127 3.98 13.87 1.29
C GLU A 127 4.93 15.07 1.19
N LYS A 128 5.96 14.96 0.32
CA LYS A 128 6.95 16.03 0.08
C LYS A 128 6.34 17.24 -0.61
N GLU A 129 5.54 17.02 -1.65
CA GLU A 129 4.89 18.09 -2.42
C GLU A 129 3.95 18.92 -1.54
N ARG A 130 3.18 18.25 -0.68
CA ARG A 130 2.24 18.87 0.25
C ARG A 130 2.93 19.49 1.47
N LYS A 131 4.25 19.34 1.60
CA LYS A 131 5.05 19.82 2.73
C LYS A 131 4.47 19.34 4.05
N LEU A 132 3.97 18.11 4.09
CA LEU A 132 3.56 17.50 5.34
C LEU A 132 4.79 17.44 6.23
N ASN A 133 4.58 17.53 7.54
CA ASN A 133 5.67 17.16 8.44
C ASN A 133 6.03 15.71 8.08
N SER A 134 7.32 15.40 8.00
CA SER A 134 7.89 14.16 7.44
C SER A 134 7.57 12.89 8.25
N LYS A 135 6.31 12.74 8.65
CA LYS A 135 5.88 12.00 9.83
C LYS A 135 4.46 11.44 9.73
N ASP A 136 3.75 11.67 8.63
CA ASP A 136 2.37 11.17 8.54
C ASP A 136 2.37 9.91 7.66
N LEU A 137 2.65 10.05 6.37
CA LEU A 137 2.65 8.91 5.44
C LEU A 137 3.93 8.07 5.55
N SER A 138 5.11 8.71 5.58
CA SER A 138 6.39 7.99 5.75
C SER A 138 6.48 7.24 7.08
N HIS A 139 5.88 7.73 8.17
CA HIS A 139 5.87 6.99 9.44
C HIS A 139 5.00 5.74 9.36
N ILE A 140 3.83 5.79 8.70
CA ILE A 140 3.02 4.59 8.46
C ILE A 140 3.84 3.56 7.67
N ILE A 141 4.57 3.95 6.63
CA ILE A 141 5.41 3.02 5.87
C ILE A 141 6.51 2.39 6.75
N ILE A 142 7.08 3.16 7.69
CA ILE A 142 8.10 2.68 8.63
C ILE A 142 7.50 1.71 9.66
N ASP A 143 6.31 2.02 10.18
CA ASP A 143 5.61 1.16 11.15
C ASP A 143 5.22 -0.18 10.51
N TYR A 144 4.94 -0.17 9.20
CA TYR A 144 4.63 -1.37 8.41
C TYR A 144 5.82 -1.88 7.58
N LEU A 145 7.06 -1.65 8.01
CA LEU A 145 8.26 -2.08 7.27
C LEU A 145 8.32 -3.61 7.06
N ASP A 146 7.63 -4.37 7.91
CA ASP A 146 7.50 -5.82 7.80
C ASP A 146 6.84 -6.28 6.51
N PHE A 147 5.94 -5.47 5.92
CA PHE A 147 5.46 -5.72 4.57
C PHE A 147 6.61 -5.86 3.56
N ILE A 148 7.62 -4.98 3.61
CA ILE A 148 8.77 -5.03 2.70
C ILE A 148 9.69 -6.19 3.06
N ASN A 149 9.91 -6.44 4.36
CA ASN A 149 10.73 -7.55 4.81
C ASN A 149 10.15 -8.89 4.35
N ASP A 150 8.88 -9.14 4.63
CA ASP A 150 8.25 -10.45 4.42
C ASP A 150 8.08 -10.78 2.94
N HIS A 151 7.92 -9.77 2.09
CA HIS A 151 7.81 -9.96 0.65
C HIS A 151 9.10 -9.66 -0.12
N PHE A 152 10.22 -9.49 0.58
CA PHE A 152 11.50 -9.15 -0.05
C PHE A 152 11.86 -10.11 -1.19
N ASP A 153 11.80 -11.42 -0.91
CA ASP A 153 12.15 -12.46 -1.89
C ASP A 153 11.18 -12.46 -3.07
N ILE A 154 9.88 -12.27 -2.82
CA ILE A 154 8.85 -12.24 -3.87
C ILE A 154 9.04 -11.04 -4.81
N LEU A 155 9.33 -9.87 -4.24
CA LEU A 155 9.59 -8.65 -5.02
C LEU A 155 10.78 -8.84 -5.96
N ILE A 156 11.89 -9.41 -5.46
CA ILE A 156 13.12 -9.56 -6.24
C ILE A 156 13.04 -10.69 -7.26
N GLU A 157 12.29 -11.76 -6.95
CA GLU A 157 11.98 -12.84 -7.90
C GLU A 157 11.08 -12.36 -9.04
N THR A 158 10.20 -11.39 -8.76
CA THR A 158 9.32 -10.78 -9.77
C THR A 158 10.12 -9.93 -10.77
N ASP A 159 10.98 -9.05 -10.27
CA ASP A 159 11.90 -8.26 -11.08
C ASP A 159 13.12 -7.87 -10.24
N SER A 160 14.32 -8.21 -10.70
CA SER A 160 15.58 -7.87 -10.00
C SER A 160 15.76 -6.36 -9.77
N ASN A 161 15.05 -5.50 -10.53
CA ASN A 161 15.03 -4.07 -10.31
C ASN A 161 14.38 -3.66 -8.97
N TYR A 162 13.56 -4.52 -8.35
CA TYR A 162 13.01 -4.24 -7.01
C TYR A 162 14.09 -4.07 -5.95
N ILE A 163 15.29 -4.66 -6.08
CA ILE A 163 16.41 -4.34 -5.18
C ILE A 163 16.76 -2.85 -5.21
N LYS A 164 16.76 -2.23 -6.40
CA LYS A 164 17.03 -0.80 -6.52
C LYS A 164 15.88 0.03 -5.97
N LYS A 165 14.63 -0.40 -6.19
CA LYS A 165 13.45 0.29 -5.67
C LYS A 165 13.39 0.24 -4.14
N ILE A 166 13.64 -0.94 -3.54
CA ILE A 166 13.72 -1.12 -2.08
C ILE A 166 14.82 -0.25 -1.48
N LYS A 167 16.03 -0.23 -2.08
CA LYS A 167 17.10 0.70 -1.68
C LYS A 167 16.64 2.17 -1.74
N SER A 168 15.87 2.52 -2.77
CA SER A 168 15.36 3.88 -2.93
C SER A 168 14.36 4.24 -1.83
N ILE A 169 13.37 3.39 -1.54
CA ILE A 169 12.44 3.57 -0.42
C ILE A 169 13.20 3.68 0.90
N PHE A 170 14.16 2.79 1.15
CA PHE A 170 14.98 2.81 2.36
C PHE A 170 15.70 4.16 2.58
N LEU A 171 16.25 4.74 1.51
CA LEU A 171 16.90 6.05 1.53
C LEU A 171 15.88 7.20 1.67
N LEU A 172 14.75 7.12 0.96
CA LEU A 172 13.69 8.12 0.99
C LEU A 172 13.08 8.26 2.39
N LEU A 173 12.96 7.16 3.12
CA LEU A 173 12.48 7.10 4.50
C LEU A 173 13.56 7.47 5.54
N GLY A 174 14.81 7.73 5.12
CA GLY A 174 15.89 8.16 6.02
C GLY A 174 16.37 7.07 6.98
N LEU A 175 16.30 5.80 6.60
CA LEU A 175 16.52 4.66 7.50
C LEU A 175 18.00 4.26 7.71
N THR A 176 18.96 5.01 7.14
CA THR A 176 20.38 4.63 7.13
C THR A 176 21.00 4.44 8.52
N GLU A 177 20.63 5.34 9.45
CA GLU A 177 21.13 5.40 10.83
C GLU A 177 20.18 4.75 11.85
N SER A 178 19.02 4.25 11.42
CA SER A 178 18.08 3.58 12.33
C SER A 178 18.59 2.20 12.72
N ASN A 179 18.40 1.88 14.01
CA ASN A 179 18.78 0.61 14.62
C ASN A 179 17.57 -0.22 15.10
N SER A 180 16.37 0.10 14.63
CA SER A 180 15.21 -0.77 14.91
C SER A 180 15.40 -2.12 14.23
N GLU A 181 14.87 -3.17 14.86
CA GLU A 181 15.04 -4.56 14.40
C GLU A 181 14.62 -4.74 12.93
N ASN A 182 13.42 -4.28 12.56
CA ASN A 182 12.91 -4.38 11.20
C ASN A 182 13.78 -3.66 10.17
N VAL A 183 14.40 -2.54 10.54
CA VAL A 183 15.34 -1.80 9.68
C VAL A 183 16.64 -2.58 9.51
N LEU A 184 17.17 -3.17 10.57
CA LEU A 184 18.39 -3.98 10.51
C LEU A 184 18.19 -5.24 9.65
N ILE A 185 17.03 -5.89 9.76
CA ILE A 185 16.64 -7.03 8.92
C ILE A 185 16.63 -6.60 7.44
N LEU A 186 15.94 -5.52 7.11
CA LEU A 186 15.86 -5.03 5.73
C LEU A 186 17.24 -4.64 5.20
N LYS A 187 18.04 -3.95 6.01
CA LYS A 187 19.42 -3.57 5.67
C LYS A 187 20.29 -4.78 5.35
N GLN A 188 20.18 -5.85 6.14
CA GLN A 188 20.90 -7.10 5.90
C GLN A 188 20.43 -7.79 4.61
N LYS A 189 19.11 -7.85 4.36
CA LYS A 189 18.54 -8.39 3.10
C LYS A 189 19.07 -7.64 1.88
N ILE A 190 19.04 -6.31 1.92
CA ILE A 190 19.59 -5.43 0.86
C ILE A 190 21.08 -5.69 0.61
N GLN A 191 21.87 -5.86 1.67
CA GLN A 191 23.31 -6.14 1.55
C GLN A 191 23.57 -7.50 0.89
N ASN A 192 22.84 -8.53 1.30
CA ASN A 192 23.00 -9.90 0.80
C ASN A 192 22.57 -10.04 -0.67
N ALA A 193 21.56 -9.28 -1.11
CA ALA A 193 21.08 -9.30 -2.49
C ALA A 193 21.92 -8.45 -3.46
N SER A 194 22.92 -7.72 -2.96
CA SER A 194 23.81 -6.91 -3.78
C SER A 194 24.96 -7.77 -4.35
N ILE A 195 24.69 -8.51 -5.42
CA ILE A 195 25.69 -9.18 -6.28
C ILE A 195 25.85 -8.38 -7.58
#